data_AF-A0A9E1W3F2-F1
#
_entry.id   AF-A0A9E1W3F2-F1
#
_cell.length_a   1.000
_cell.length_b   1.000
_cell.length_c   1.000
_cell.angle_alpha   90.00
_cell.angle_beta   90.00
_cell.angle_gamma   90.00
#
_symmetry.space_group_name_H-M   'P 1'
#
loop_
_entity.id
_entity.type
_entity.pdbx_description
1 polymer ?
#
loop_
_entity_poly.entity_id
_entity_poly.type
_entity_poly.pdbx_seq_one_letter_code
_entity_poly.pdbx_strand_id
1 'polypeptide(L)'
;MNQNQNQDKGFTLVELLIVIVILGILATVTVFAVRGITSEAQTNACDTEVKTVQTAAQAYFASNPATLTLGADAAASMTTLVDAGLLAEASTTTSVDPDGTVTKIGDCL
;
A
#
# COMPACT_ATOMS: atom_id res chain seq x y z
N MET A 1 -53.00 -35.22 -8.30
CA MET A 1 -51.79 -34.58 -8.85
C MET A 1 -51.09 -33.83 -7.73
N ASN A 2 -49.85 -34.24 -7.49
CA ASN A 2 -48.75 -33.58 -6.77
C ASN A 2 -49.04 -32.89 -5.42
N GLN A 3 -48.79 -33.62 -4.34
CA GLN A 3 -48.45 -33.04 -3.05
C GLN A 3 -47.03 -32.46 -3.13
N ASN A 4 -46.91 -31.14 -3.27
CA ASN A 4 -45.65 -30.42 -2.99
C ASN A 4 -45.46 -30.38 -1.47
N GLN A 5 -44.69 -31.32 -0.93
CA GLN A 5 -44.22 -31.24 0.45
C GLN A 5 -42.96 -30.38 0.50
N ASN A 6 -43.14 -29.07 0.66
CA ASN A 6 -42.05 -28.20 1.09
C ASN A 6 -41.75 -28.52 2.55
N GLN A 7 -40.70 -29.31 2.76
CA GLN A 7 -40.12 -29.52 4.08
C GLN A 7 -39.37 -28.25 4.47
N ASP A 8 -40.07 -27.30 5.08
CA ASP A 8 -39.42 -26.15 5.72
C ASP A 8 -38.67 -26.65 6.95
N LYS A 9 -37.43 -27.13 6.72
CA LYS A 9 -36.46 -27.46 7.76
C LYS A 9 -35.98 -26.16 8.38
N GLY A 10 -36.65 -25.71 9.44
CA GLY A 10 -36.18 -24.60 10.27
C GLY A 10 -34.83 -24.95 10.91
N PHE A 11 -33.86 -24.04 10.80
CA PHE A 11 -32.59 -24.15 11.52
C PHE A 11 -32.86 -24.25 13.02
N THR A 12 -32.11 -25.12 13.71
CA THR A 12 -32.21 -25.20 15.17
C THR A 12 -31.58 -23.94 15.78
N LEU A 13 -32.18 -23.40 16.85
CA LEU A 13 -31.59 -22.26 17.57
C LEU A 13 -30.17 -22.56 18.07
N VAL A 14 -29.90 -23.83 18.37
CA VAL A 14 -28.59 -24.32 18.82
C VAL A 14 -27.55 -24.23 17.69
N GLU A 15 -27.93 -24.53 16.44
CA GLU A 15 -27.04 -24.36 15.27
C GLU A 15 -26.63 -22.91 15.07
N LEU A 16 -27.57 -21.96 15.16
CA LEU A 16 -27.20 -20.55 15.04
C LEU A 16 -26.35 -20.07 16.21
N LEU A 17 -26.61 -20.56 17.42
CA LEU A 17 -25.86 -20.20 18.61
C LEU A 17 -24.39 -20.64 18.52
N ILE A 18 -24.12 -21.89 18.11
CA ILE A 18 -22.73 -22.36 17.99
C ILE A 18 -21.97 -21.61 16.89
N VAL A 19 -22.64 -21.24 15.79
CA VAL A 19 -22.03 -20.49 14.69
C VAL A 19 -21.58 -19.10 15.15
N ILE A 20 -22.43 -18.34 15.85
CA ILE A 20 -22.03 -17.00 16.33
C ILE A 20 -20.92 -17.07 17.39
N VAL A 21 -20.87 -18.13 18.20
CA VAL A 21 -19.79 -18.35 19.17
C VAL A 21 -18.47 -18.58 18.45
N ILE A 22 -18.45 -19.44 17.42
CA ILE A 22 -17.25 -19.70 16.63
C ILE A 22 -16.82 -18.42 15.89
N LEU A 23 -17.74 -17.71 15.23
CA LEU A 23 -17.46 -16.46 14.55
C LEU A 23 -16.91 -15.39 15.51
N GLY A 24 -17.42 -15.32 16.73
CA GLY A 24 -16.91 -14.40 17.76
C GLY A 24 -15.45 -14.69 18.13
N ILE A 25 -15.10 -15.96 18.33
CA ILE A 25 -13.70 -16.36 18.63
C ILE A 25 -12.80 -16.03 17.44
N LEU A 26 -13.19 -16.44 16.23
CA LEU A 26 -12.39 -16.20 15.02
C LEU A 26 -12.19 -14.70 14.75
N ALA A 27 -13.22 -13.88 14.96
CA ALA A 27 -13.14 -12.42 14.74
C ALA A 27 -12.09 -11.75 15.64
N THR A 28 -11.92 -12.20 16.88
CA THR A 28 -10.90 -11.61 17.77
C THR A 28 -9.47 -11.92 17.30
N VAL A 29 -9.21 -13.16 16.87
CA VAL A 29 -7.89 -13.58 16.37
C VAL A 29 -7.55 -12.85 15.06
N THR A 30 -8.51 -12.71 14.16
CA THR A 30 -8.28 -12.06 12.86
C THR A 30 -7.94 -10.58 13.01
N VAL A 31 -8.51 -9.86 13.98
CA VAL A 31 -8.18 -8.45 14.21
C VAL A 31 -6.69 -8.26 14.53
N PHE A 32 -6.11 -9.10 15.40
CA PHE A 32 -4.68 -9.00 15.71
C PHE A 32 -3.80 -9.38 14.53
N ALA A 33 -4.17 -10.44 13.80
CA ALA A 33 -3.44 -10.88 12.62
C ALA A 33 -3.41 -9.80 11.52
N VAL A 34 -4.56 -9.18 11.23
CA VAL A 34 -4.68 -8.14 10.19
C VAL A 34 -3.87 -6.89 10.55
N ARG A 35 -3.88 -6.45 11.81
CA ARG A 35 -3.09 -5.27 12.23
C ARG A 35 -1.59 -5.41 11.94
N GLY A 36 -1.02 -6.59 12.18
CA GLY A 36 0.39 -6.86 11.86
C GLY A 36 0.65 -6.83 10.35
N ILE A 37 -0.19 -7.52 9.57
CA ILE A 37 -0.07 -7.60 8.11
C ILE A 37 -0.21 -6.22 7.45
N THR A 38 -1.17 -5.41 7.90
CA THR A 38 -1.38 -4.06 7.35
C THR A 38 -0.19 -3.14 7.64
N SER A 39 0.43 -3.23 8.81
CA SER A 39 1.65 -2.45 9.11
C SER A 39 2.82 -2.88 8.21
N GLU A 40 3.04 -4.19 8.05
CA GLU A 40 4.11 -4.70 7.20
C GLU A 40 3.88 -4.35 5.72
N ALA A 41 2.63 -4.45 5.24
CA ALA A 41 2.25 -4.07 3.88
C ALA A 41 2.53 -2.59 3.59
N GLN A 42 2.28 -1.69 4.56
CA GLN A 42 2.56 -0.26 4.42
C GLN A 42 4.06 0.01 4.35
N THR A 43 4.86 -0.62 5.21
CA THR A 43 6.33 -0.50 5.16
C THR A 43 6.87 -1.00 3.81
N ASN A 44 6.39 -2.16 3.35
CA ASN A 44 6.80 -2.75 2.07
C ASN A 44 6.38 -1.88 0.87
N ALA A 45 5.19 -1.27 0.92
CA ALA A 45 4.74 -0.32 -0.11
C ALA A 45 5.66 0.90 -0.16
N CYS A 46 6.00 1.46 1.00
CA CYS A 46 6.89 2.60 1.11
C CYS A 46 8.33 2.28 0.65
N ASP A 47 8.85 1.09 0.98
CA ASP A 47 10.15 0.63 0.46
C ASP A 47 10.16 0.45 -1.05
N THR A 48 9.04 -0.02 -1.61
CA THR A 48 8.87 -0.15 -3.06
C THR A 48 8.83 1.21 -3.72
N GLU A 49 8.13 2.16 -3.13
CA GLU A 49 8.05 3.54 -3.61
C GLU A 49 9.43 4.22 -3.63
N VAL A 50 10.21 4.11 -2.55
CA VAL A 50 11.59 4.61 -2.51
C VAL A 50 12.42 4.04 -3.66
N LYS A 51 12.32 2.73 -3.93
CA LYS A 51 13.05 2.09 -5.04
C LYS A 51 12.59 2.61 -6.40
N THR A 52 11.30 2.81 -6.59
CA THR A 52 10.74 3.39 -7.82
C THR A 52 11.28 4.79 -8.06
N VAL A 53 11.23 5.65 -7.04
CA VAL A 53 11.72 7.03 -7.10
C VAL A 53 13.23 7.07 -7.29
N GLN A 54 13.98 6.19 -6.61
CA GLN A 54 15.43 6.07 -6.78
C GLN A 54 15.81 5.66 -8.21
N THR A 55 15.04 4.75 -8.80
CA THR A 55 15.22 4.33 -10.19
C THR A 55 14.92 5.48 -11.15
N ALA A 56 13.87 6.27 -10.89
CA ALA A 56 13.56 7.47 -11.67
C ALA A 56 14.70 8.51 -11.58
N ALA A 57 15.21 8.80 -10.38
CA ALA A 57 16.35 9.69 -10.18
C ALA A 57 17.59 9.22 -10.96
N GLN A 58 17.93 7.93 -10.88
CA GLN A 58 19.05 7.37 -11.63
C GLN A 58 18.84 7.43 -13.15
N ALA A 59 17.62 7.17 -13.63
CA ALA A 59 17.28 7.26 -15.04
C ALA A 59 17.41 8.69 -15.58
N TYR A 60 17.07 9.69 -14.76
CA TYR A 60 17.28 11.09 -15.09
C TYR A 60 18.77 11.41 -15.28
N PHE A 61 19.63 11.07 -14.30
CA PHE A 61 21.07 11.30 -14.43
C PHE A 61 21.72 10.54 -15.58
N ALA A 62 21.24 9.33 -15.89
CA ALA A 62 21.69 8.57 -17.05
C ALA A 62 21.33 9.25 -18.39
N SER A 63 20.17 9.91 -18.44
CA SER A 63 19.69 10.62 -19.64
C SER A 63 20.30 12.02 -19.76
N ASN A 64 20.72 12.62 -18.64
CA ASN A 64 21.23 13.98 -18.56
C ASN A 64 22.64 14.00 -17.94
N PRO A 65 23.67 13.45 -18.63
CA PRO A 65 25.01 13.26 -18.06
C PRO A 65 25.75 14.58 -17.75
N ALA A 66 25.30 15.71 -18.28
CA ALA A 66 25.85 17.03 -17.99
C ALA A 66 25.24 17.69 -16.74
N THR A 67 24.10 17.19 -16.25
CA THR A 67 23.43 17.71 -15.05
C THR A 67 23.73 16.78 -13.88
N LEU A 68 24.35 17.33 -12.84
CA LEU A 68 24.59 16.62 -11.58
C LEU A 68 23.49 16.89 -10.54
N THR A 69 22.43 17.61 -10.93
CA THR A 69 21.31 17.92 -10.05
C THR A 69 19.95 17.73 -10.73
N LEU A 70 18.95 17.31 -9.95
CA LEU A 70 17.55 17.14 -10.38
C LEU A 70 16.72 18.43 -10.29
N GLY A 71 17.02 19.27 -9.30
CA GLY A 71 16.28 20.50 -9.01
C GLY A 71 17.07 21.41 -8.08
N ALA A 72 16.49 22.56 -7.73
CA ALA A 72 17.11 23.49 -6.76
C ALA A 72 16.93 23.02 -5.30
N ASP A 73 15.90 22.22 -5.04
CA ASP A 73 15.52 21.66 -3.75
C ASP A 73 14.74 20.35 -3.96
N ALA A 74 14.38 19.67 -2.87
CA ALA A 74 13.75 18.36 -2.95
C ALA A 74 12.34 18.37 -3.58
N ALA A 75 11.59 19.47 -3.44
CA ALA A 75 10.29 19.61 -4.08
C ALA A 75 10.44 19.81 -5.59
N ALA A 76 11.40 20.65 -5.99
CA ALA A 76 11.75 20.86 -7.39
C ALA A 76 12.27 19.57 -8.06
N SER A 77 13.04 18.74 -7.34
CA SER A 77 13.51 17.44 -7.86
C SER A 77 12.35 16.50 -8.19
N MET A 78 11.32 16.43 -7.33
CA MET A 78 10.12 15.62 -7.60
C MET A 78 9.35 16.14 -8.82
N THR A 79 9.20 17.45 -8.97
CA THR A 79 8.56 18.02 -10.17
C THR A 79 9.34 17.72 -11.44
N THR A 80 10.67 17.79 -11.41
CA THR A 80 11.52 17.44 -12.56
C THR A 80 11.31 15.98 -12.99
N LEU A 81 11.19 15.05 -12.03
CA LEU A 81 10.97 13.63 -12.34
C LEU A 81 9.58 13.35 -12.93
N VAL A 82 8.56 14.09 -12.50
CA VAL A 82 7.21 14.02 -13.07
C VAL A 82 7.18 14.64 -14.47
N ASP A 83 7.76 15.82 -14.64
CA ASP A 83 7.82 16.52 -15.94
C ASP A 83 8.68 15.74 -16.96
N ALA A 84 9.69 15.02 -16.50
CA ALA A 84 10.48 14.09 -17.32
C ALA A 84 9.73 12.79 -17.66
N GLY A 85 8.52 12.58 -17.12
CA GLY A 85 7.71 11.38 -17.33
C GLY A 85 8.28 10.11 -16.68
N LEU A 86 9.20 10.26 -15.72
CA LEU A 86 9.83 9.15 -15.01
C LEU A 86 9.02 8.73 -13.78
N LEU A 87 8.20 9.64 -13.25
CA LEU A 87 7.19 9.37 -12.23
C LEU A 87 5.82 9.82 -12.73
N ALA A 88 4.78 9.08 -12.38
CA ALA A 88 3.41 9.44 -12.72
C ALA A 88 2.91 10.63 -11.89
N GLU A 89 3.30 10.68 -10.61
CA GLU A 89 2.90 11.72 -9.66
C GLU A 89 4.03 11.94 -8.64
N ALA A 90 4.06 13.12 -8.02
CA ALA A 90 4.99 13.39 -6.93
C ALA A 90 4.57 12.60 -5.67
N SER A 91 5.51 11.83 -5.13
CA SER A 91 5.29 11.08 -3.88
C SER A 91 5.23 12.04 -2.68
N THR A 92 4.29 11.83 -1.77
CA THR A 92 4.19 12.58 -0.50
C THR A 92 4.93 11.92 0.66
N THR A 93 5.36 10.67 0.49
CA THR A 93 6.00 9.80 1.50
C THR A 93 7.51 9.68 1.27
N THR A 94 8.01 10.19 0.15
CA THR A 94 9.45 10.20 -0.18
C THR A 94 9.87 11.59 -0.67
N SER A 95 11.11 11.96 -0.39
CA SER A 95 11.77 13.17 -0.91
C SER A 95 12.96 12.75 -1.75
N VAL A 96 13.22 13.50 -2.82
CA VAL A 96 14.43 13.33 -3.63
C VAL A 96 15.27 14.57 -3.49
N ASP A 97 16.40 14.47 -2.81
CA ASP A 97 17.34 15.58 -2.74
C ASP A 97 17.92 15.90 -4.13
N PRO A 98 18.40 17.14 -4.36
CA PRO A 98 18.96 17.54 -5.65
C PRO A 98 20.04 16.62 -6.21
N ASP A 99 20.78 15.92 -5.34
CA ASP A 99 21.85 14.98 -5.69
C ASP A 99 21.35 13.57 -6.11
N GLY A 100 20.03 13.33 -6.05
CA GLY A 100 19.44 12.02 -6.32
C GLY A 100 19.28 11.11 -5.12
N THR A 101 19.62 11.58 -3.91
CA THR A 101 19.39 10.84 -2.68
C THR A 101 17.90 10.79 -2.39
N VAL A 102 17.35 9.57 -2.25
CA VAL A 102 15.93 9.38 -1.91
C VAL A 102 15.80 9.08 -0.43
N THR A 103 15.02 9.89 0.27
CA THR A 103 14.77 9.78 1.71
C THR A 103 13.27 9.58 1.95
N LYS A 104 12.90 8.77 2.95
CA LYS A 104 11.50 8.67 3.38
C LYS A 104 11.10 9.90 4.19
N ILE A 105 9.98 10.51 3.86
CA ILE A 105 9.40 11.61 4.64
C ILE A 105 8.49 10.99 5.71
N GLY A 106 8.99 10.97 6.96
CA GLY A 106 8.24 10.49 8.12
C GLY A 106 8.16 8.96 8.24
N ASP A 107 7.38 8.51 9.23
CA ASP A 107 6.96 7.12 9.35
C ASP A 107 5.91 6.87 8.25
N CYS A 108 6.09 5.83 7.44
CA CYS A 108 5.12 5.42 6.42
C CYS A 108 3.84 4.91 7.11
N LEU A 109 2.99 5.85 7.55
CA LEU A 109 1.77 5.64 8.35
C LEU A 109 0.50 5.65 7.51
#